data_AF-A0A2V9CN29-F1
#
_entry.id   AF-A0A2V9CN29-F1
#
_cell.length_a   1.000
_cell.length_b   1.000
_cell.length_c   1.000
_cell.angle_alpha   90.00
_cell.angle_beta   90.00
_cell.angle_gamma   90.00
#
_symmetry.space_group_name_H-M   'P 1'
#
loop_
_entity.id
_entity.type
_entity.pdbx_description
1 polymer ?
#
loop_
_entity_poly.entity_id
_entity_poly.type
_entity_poly.pdbx_seq_one_letter_code
_entity_poly.pdbx_strand_id
1 'polypeptide(L)' 'PLKPGDEVEAIGMAPEEECGHEMFVLIRWERRRLAVPLSQLEGIRADRKTLQAIGDWHYWTTKGYEF' A
#
# COMPACT_ATOMS: atom_id res chain seq x y z
N PRO A 1 -11.04 2.06 -11.88
CA PRO A 1 -9.91 2.41 -10.99
C PRO A 1 -10.42 2.94 -9.65
N LEU A 2 -9.61 2.84 -8.60
CA LEU A 2 -9.93 3.37 -7.28
C LEU A 2 -10.21 4.87 -7.33
N LYS A 3 -11.16 5.31 -6.52
CA LYS A 3 -11.48 6.73 -6.32
C LYS A 3 -11.04 7.17 -4.93
N PRO A 4 -10.70 8.46 -4.75
CA PRO A 4 -10.46 9.01 -3.43
C PRO A 4 -11.64 8.74 -2.49
N GLY A 5 -11.37 8.16 -1.33
CA GLY A 5 -12.39 7.77 -0.35
C GLY A 5 -12.91 6.34 -0.47
N ASP A 6 -12.50 5.56 -1.47
CA ASP A 6 -12.83 4.13 -1.52
C ASP A 6 -12.11 3.38 -0.39
N GLU A 7 -12.89 2.71 0.47
CA GLU A 7 -12.35 1.79 1.47
C GLU A 7 -12.10 0.41 0.85
N VAL A 8 -10.88 -0.09 0.97
CA VAL A 8 -10.47 -1.40 0.41
C VAL A 8 -9.81 -2.28 1.46
N GLU A 9 -9.90 -3.58 1.23
CA GLU A 9 -9.23 -4.58 2.05
C GLU A 9 -7.91 -4.96 1.41
N ALA A 10 -6.80 -4.60 2.08
CA ALA A 10 -5.48 -5.11 1.74
C ALA A 10 -5.36 -6.57 2.22
N ILE A 11 -5.02 -7.47 1.30
CA ILE A 11 -4.97 -8.92 1.54
C ILE A 11 -3.53 -9.46 1.54
N GLY A 12 -2.54 -8.62 1.26
CA GLY A 12 -1.13 -8.98 1.34
C GLY A 12 -0.22 -8.05 0.53
N MET A 13 1.07 -8.33 0.56
CA MET A 13 2.05 -7.67 -0.31
C MET A 13 1.97 -8.24 -1.74
N ALA A 14 2.19 -7.40 -2.74
CA ALA A 14 2.44 -7.88 -4.10
C ALA A 14 3.85 -8.50 -4.19
N PRO A 15 4.13 -9.35 -5.19
CA PRO A 15 5.45 -9.93 -5.40
C PRO A 15 6.54 -8.84 -5.50
N GLU A 16 7.70 -9.09 -4.90
CA GLU A 16 8.85 -8.17 -4.79
C GLU A 16 9.56 -7.89 -6.15
N GLU A 17 9.07 -8.46 -7.25
CA GLU A 17 9.77 -8.51 -8.55
C GLU A 17 9.91 -7.15 -9.25
N GLU A 18 9.36 -6.06 -8.69
CA GLU A 18 9.57 -4.67 -9.12
C GLU A 18 10.02 -3.71 -7.98
N CYS A 19 10.70 -4.23 -6.94
CA CYS A 19 11.18 -3.48 -5.77
C CYS A 19 12.42 -2.58 -6.03
N GLY A 20 12.30 -1.62 -6.95
CA GLY A 20 13.27 -0.52 -7.06
C GLY A 20 12.83 0.76 -6.34
N HIS A 21 11.53 1.08 -6.32
CA HIS A 21 11.10 2.44 -5.95
C HIS A 21 9.75 2.53 -5.22
N GLU A 22 8.92 1.47 -5.23
CA GLU A 22 7.59 1.50 -4.62
C GLU A 22 7.19 0.15 -3.99
N MET A 23 6.45 0.18 -2.88
CA MET A 23 5.85 -1.02 -2.29
C MET A 23 4.41 -1.16 -2.79
N PHE A 24 4.12 -2.30 -3.42
CA PHE A 24 2.78 -2.61 -3.88
C PHE A 24 2.09 -3.54 -2.90
N VAL A 25 0.82 -3.26 -2.61
CA VAL A 25 -0.05 -4.16 -1.85
C VAL A 25 -1.17 -4.68 -2.74
N LEU A 26 -1.54 -5.94 -2.50
CA LEU A 26 -2.70 -6.54 -3.12
C LEU A 26 -3.94 -6.17 -2.32
N ILE A 27 -4.93 -5.63 -3.02
CA ILE A 27 -6.25 -5.37 -2.47
C ILE A 27 -7.28 -6.33 -3.07
N ARG A 28 -8.33 -6.63 -2.31
CA ARG A 28 -9.53 -7.29 -2.84
C ARG A 28 -10.33 -6.25 -3.63
N TRP A 29 -10.43 -6.43 -4.93
CA TRP A 29 -11.17 -5.55 -5.83
C TRP A 29 -12.21 -6.34 -6.63
N GLU A 30 -13.49 -6.13 -6.32
CA GLU A 30 -14.59 -6.91 -6.87
C GLU A 30 -14.36 -8.43 -6.76
N ARG A 31 -14.21 -9.12 -7.91
CA ARG A 31 -13.92 -10.57 -8.01
C ARG A 31 -12.45 -10.86 -8.31
N ARG A 32 -11.56 -9.88 -8.22
CA ARG A 32 -10.14 -9.97 -8.59
C ARG A 32 -9.24 -9.40 -7.50
N ARG A 33 -7.93 -9.60 -7.67
CA ARG A 33 -6.89 -8.96 -6.88
C ARG A 33 -6.27 -7.85 -7.72
N LEU A 34 -6.06 -6.69 -7.12
CA LEU A 34 -5.42 -5.56 -7.77
C LEU A 34 -4.20 -5.14 -6.94
N ALA A 35 -3.05 -4.97 -7.60
CA ALA A 35 -1.87 -4.40 -6.96
C ALA A 35 -1.96 -2.87 -7.03
N VAL A 36 -1.75 -2.20 -5.91
CA VAL A 36 -1.79 -0.75 -5.80
C VAL A 36 -0.59 -0.26 -4.97
N PRO A 37 0.04 0.87 -5.36
CA PRO A 37 1.04 1.54 -4.54
C PRO A 37 0.54 1.78 -3.12
N LEU A 38 1.32 1.39 -2.12
CA LEU A 38 0.99 1.60 -0.71
C LEU A 38 0.94 3.11 -0.37
N SER A 39 1.72 3.91 -1.09
CA SER A 39 1.74 5.37 -0.99
C SER A 39 0.39 6.05 -1.28
N GLN A 40 -0.57 5.38 -1.92
CA GLN A 40 -1.92 5.93 -2.15
C GLN A 40 -2.95 5.50 -1.09
N LEU A 41 -2.58 4.62 -0.16
CA LEU A 41 -3.47 4.03 0.83
C LEU A 41 -3.18 4.55 2.23
N GLU A 42 -4.24 4.67 3.03
CA GLU A 42 -4.16 4.97 4.46
C GLU A 42 -4.66 3.78 5.27
N GLY A 43 -3.97 3.48 6.38
CA GLY A 43 -4.38 2.43 7.29
C GLY A 43 -5.53 2.88 8.19
N ILE A 44 -6.75 2.40 7.94
CA ILE A 44 -7.96 2.80 8.70
C ILE A 44 -8.28 1.80 9.83
N ARG A 45 -8.08 0.49 9.58
CA ARG A 45 -8.39 -0.61 10.52
C ARG A 45 -7.30 -1.66 10.56
N ALA A 46 -6.10 -1.27 10.97
CA ALA A 46 -4.96 -2.16 11.08
C ALA A 46 -4.38 -2.15 12.50
N ASP A 47 -3.60 -3.16 12.85
CA ASP A 47 -2.91 -3.17 14.12
C ASP A 47 -1.82 -2.08 14.17
N ARG A 48 -1.33 -1.78 15.37
CA ARG A 48 -0.33 -0.72 15.57
C ARG A 48 0.95 -0.94 14.76
N LYS A 49 1.39 -2.19 14.58
CA LYS A 49 2.60 -2.50 13.82
C LYS A 49 2.37 -2.26 12.33
N THR A 50 1.20 -2.64 11.81
CA THR A 50 0.83 -2.38 10.42
C THR A 50 0.70 -0.87 10.16
N LEU A 51 0.05 -0.13 11.05
CA LEU A 51 -0.05 1.34 10.93
C LEU A 51 1.33 2.00 10.95
N GLN A 52 2.23 1.52 11.81
CA GLN A 52 3.60 2.01 11.86
C GLN A 52 4.35 1.73 10.56
N ALA A 53 4.28 0.50 10.02
CA ALA A 53 4.92 0.16 8.76
C ALA A 53 4.41 1.00 7.59
N ILE A 54 3.09 1.26 7.54
CA ILE A 54 2.48 2.17 6.57
C ILE A 54 3.05 3.59 6.74
N GLY A 55 3.10 4.12 7.97
CA GLY A 55 3.64 5.44 8.25
C GLY A 55 5.12 5.58 7.89
N ASP A 56 5.92 4.58 8.19
CA ASP A 56 7.35 4.53 7.86
C ASP A 56 7.55 4.53 6.33
N TRP A 57 6.69 3.81 5.60
CA TRP A 57 6.69 3.83 4.13
C TRP A 57 6.32 5.19 3.56
N HIS A 58 5.24 5.81 4.06
CA HIS A 58 4.83 7.17 3.66
C HIS A 58 5.93 8.20 3.93
N TYR A 59 6.64 8.07 5.05
CA TYR A 59 7.79 8.91 5.37
C TYR A 59 8.92 8.72 4.33
N TRP A 60 9.24 7.48 3.98
CA TRP A 60 10.27 7.15 2.99
C TRP A 60 9.93 7.74 1.61
N THR A 61 8.71 7.52 1.12
CA THR A 61 8.25 8.04 -0.19
C THR A 61 8.18 9.56 -0.21
N THR A 62 7.68 10.21 0.84
CA THR A 62 7.56 11.68 0.91
C THR A 62 8.94 12.37 0.94
N LYS A 63 9.96 11.70 1.47
CA LYS A 63 11.32 12.22 1.49
C LYS A 63 12.06 12.05 0.17
N GLY A 64 11.46 11.40 -0.83
CA GLY A 64 12.07 11.18 -2.14
C GLY A 64 13.28 10.24 -2.07
N TYR A 65 13.32 9.34 -1.09
CA TYR A 65 14.34 8.30 -1.06
C TYR A 65 14.03 7.27 -2.14
N GLU A 66 14.77 7.33 -3.23
CA GLU A 66 14.87 6.26 -4.23
C GLU A 66 15.86 5.21 -3.70
N PHE A 67 15.52 3.92 -3.83
CA PHE A 67 16.39 2.81 -3.40
C PHE A 67 17.54 2.58 -4.38
#